data_AF-A0A1I0H234-F1
#
_entry.id   AF-A0A1I0H234-F1
#
_cell.length_a   1.000
_cell.length_b   1.000
_cell.length_c   1.000
_cell.angle_alpha   90.00
_cell.angle_beta   90.00
_cell.angle_gamma   90.00
#
_symmetry.space_group_name_H-M   'P 1'
#
loop_
_entity.id
_entity.type
_entity.pdbx_description
1 polymer ?
#
loop_
_entity_poly.entity_id
_entity_poly.type
_entity_poly.pdbx_seq_one_letter_code
_entity_poly.pdbx_strand_id
1 'polypeptide(L)' 'MKLTLRTRAFIYFALGILFMYVALLNADGKSIWNFTTILFAVFATLDFGMAIRLLRINRKIKKK' A
#
# COMPACT_ATOMS: atom_id res chain seq x y z
N MET A 1 -13.14 9.45 -19.74
CA MET A 1 -11.81 9.53 -19.09
C MET A 1 -11.22 8.13 -18.94
N LYS A 2 -10.25 7.74 -19.78
CA LYS A 2 -9.54 6.46 -19.64
C LYS A 2 -8.48 6.61 -18.54
N LEU A 3 -8.88 6.38 -17.29
CA LEU A 3 -7.96 6.27 -16.15
C LEU A 3 -7.04 5.08 -16.40
N THR A 4 -5.86 5.36 -16.96
CA THR A 4 -4.79 4.41 -17.19
C THR A 4 -4.51 3.67 -15.88
N LEU A 5 -4.67 2.33 -15.87
CA LEU A 5 -4.51 1.47 -14.69
C LEU A 5 -3.22 1.76 -13.88
N ARG A 6 -2.21 2.34 -14.54
CA ARG A 6 -0.94 2.77 -13.99
C ARG A 6 -1.06 3.90 -12.96
N THR A 7 -1.89 4.91 -13.18
CA THR A 7 -2.01 6.07 -12.28
C THR A 7 -2.68 5.65 -10.97
N ARG A 8 -3.71 4.80 -11.04
CA ARG A 8 -4.38 4.27 -9.84
C ARG A 8 -3.43 3.40 -9.02
N ALA A 9 -2.64 2.54 -9.67
CA ALA A 9 -1.63 1.73 -9.00
C ALA A 9 -0.58 2.56 -8.26
N PHE A 10 -0.13 3.65 -8.87
CA PHE A 10 0.85 4.55 -8.24
C PHE A 10 0.26 5.27 -7.02
N ILE A 11 -1.00 5.69 -7.09
CA ILE A 11 -1.71 6.31 -5.96
C ILE A 11 -1.84 5.33 -4.79
N TYR A 12 -2.30 4.10 -5.02
CA TYR A 12 -2.40 3.09 -3.95
C TYR A 12 -1.03 2.73 -3.35
N PHE A 13 0.01 2.68 -4.17
CA PHE A 13 1.36 2.42 -3.68
C PHE A 13 1.90 3.57 -2.82
N ALA A 14 1.70 4.81 -3.25
CA ALA A 14 2.09 6.00 -2.49
C ALA A 14 1.30 6.12 -1.17
N LEU A 15 0.00 5.78 -1.21
CA LEU A 15 -0.86 5.78 -0.02
C LEU A 15 -0.43 4.72 1.00
N GLY A 16 -0.07 3.51 0.55
CA GLY A 16 0.44 2.45 1.41
C GLY A 16 1.77 2.82 2.10
N ILE A 17 2.67 3.52 1.40
CA ILE A 17 3.92 4.05 1.99
C ILE A 17 3.61 5.09 3.06
N LEU A 18 2.63 5.97 2.82
CA LEU A 18 2.22 6.99 3.78
C LEU A 18 1.65 6.35 5.06
N PHE A 19 0.78 5.35 4.92
CA PHE A 19 0.26 4.61 6.08
C PHE A 19 1.35 3.86 6.84
N MET A 20 2.34 3.30 6.15
CA MET A 20 3.50 2.67 6.78
C MET A 20 4.36 3.68 7.57
N TYR A 21 4.55 4.89 7.04
CA TYR A 21 5.27 5.96 7.73
C TYR A 21 4.53 6.43 8.99
N VAL A 22 3.21 6.60 8.91
CA VAL A 22 2.37 6.95 10.06
C VAL A 22 2.40 5.83 11.10
N ALA A 23 2.36 4.56 10.70
CA ALA A 23 2.48 3.42 11.61
C ALA A 23 3.82 3.43 12.37
N LEU A 24 4.93 3.74 11.68
CA LEU A 24 6.25 3.88 12.29
C LEU A 24 6.34 5.05 13.27
N LEU A 25 5.71 6.19 12.95
CA LEU A 25 5.65 7.32 13.88
C LEU A 25 4.85 7.00 15.15
N ASN A 26 3.79 6.21 15.02
CA ASN A 26 2.93 5.81 16.14
C ASN A 26 3.47 4.58 16.89
N ALA A 27 4.49 3.92 16.36
CA ALA A 27 5.23 2.90 17.08
C ALA A 27 6.10 3.63 18.12
N ASP A 28 5.51 3.93 19.28
CA ASP A 28 6.26 4.36 20.45
C ASP A 28 7.42 3.38 20.63
N GLY A 29 8.67 3.89 20.63
CA GLY A 29 9.90 3.09 20.47
C GLY A 29 10.15 1.95 21.47
N LYS A 30 9.17 1.63 22.33
CA LYS A 30 9.14 0.50 23.25
C LYS A 30 8.18 -0.62 22.82
N SER A 31 7.19 -0.37 21.96
CA SER A 31 6.24 -1.40 21.54
C SER A 31 5.52 -1.10 20.22
N ILE A 32 5.63 -2.05 19.29
CA ILE A 32 4.93 -2.05 18.00
C ILE A 32 3.50 -2.64 18.16
N TRP A 33 3.17 -3.18 19.34
CA TRP A 33 1.90 -3.85 19.63
C TRP A 33 0.74 -2.88 19.94
N ASN A 34 0.91 -1.59 19.66
CA ASN A 34 -0.14 -0.62 19.85
C ASN A 34 -1.27 -0.86 18.82
N PHE A 35 -2.52 -0.78 19.27
CA PHE A 35 -3.69 -1.01 18.42
C PHE A 35 -3.66 -0.15 17.14
N THR A 36 -3.28 1.13 17.29
CA THR A 36 -3.14 2.08 16.19
C THR A 36 -2.08 1.67 15.16
N THR A 37 -0.93 1.18 15.61
CA THR A 37 0.17 0.72 14.74
C THR A 37 -0.25 -0.51 13.94
N ILE A 38 -0.91 -1.48 14.58
CA ILE A 38 -1.44 -2.68 13.92
C ILE A 38 -2.51 -2.30 12.90
N LEU A 39 -3.42 -1.38 13.26
CA LEU A 39 -4.47 -0.90 12.36
C LEU A 39 -3.87 -0.28 11.09
N PHE A 40 -2.92 0.64 11.23
CA PHE A 40 -2.23 1.24 10.08
C PHE A 40 -1.42 0.23 9.27
N ALA A 41 -0.81 -0.78 9.92
CA ALA A 41 -0.10 -1.86 9.24
C ALA A 41 -1.04 -2.73 8.40
N VAL A 42 -2.26 -3.00 8.87
CA VAL A 42 -3.29 -3.72 8.09
C VAL A 42 -3.71 -2.90 6.87
N PHE A 43 -3.98 -1.60 7.05
CA PHE A 43 -4.30 -0.71 5.92
C PHE A 43 -3.17 -0.69 4.88
N ALA A 44 -1.93 -0.49 5.31
CA ALA A 44 -0.77 -0.54 4.43
C ALA A 44 -0.66 -1.88 3.69
N THR A 45 -0.93 -3.00 4.35
CA THR A 45 -0.89 -4.34 3.75
C THR A 45 -1.95 -4.50 2.65
N LEU A 46 -3.16 -3.98 2.85
CA LEU A 46 -4.21 -3.99 1.83
C LEU A 46 -3.82 -3.13 0.61
N ASP A 47 -3.27 -1.94 0.83
CA ASP A 47 -2.78 -1.05 -0.23
C ASP A 47 -1.64 -1.69 -1.04
N PHE A 48 -0.65 -2.29 -0.36
CA PHE A 48 0.43 -3.05 -1.01
C PHE A 48 -0.10 -4.26 -1.78
N GLY A 49 -1.08 -4.98 -1.24
CA GLY A 49 -1.73 -6.11 -1.92
C GLY A 49 -2.42 -5.68 -3.22
N MET A 50 -3.14 -4.56 -3.22
CA MET A 50 -3.72 -3.98 -4.43
C MET A 50 -2.64 -3.54 -5.42
N ALA A 51 -1.57 -2.89 -4.95
CA ALA A 51 -0.46 -2.47 -5.81
C ALA A 51 0.25 -3.67 -6.47
N ILE A 52 0.51 -4.75 -5.73
CA ILE A 52 1.05 -6.01 -6.25
C ILE A 52 0.11 -6.62 -7.30
N ARG A 53 -1.21 -6.64 -7.03
CA ARG A 53 -2.21 -7.14 -7.97
C ARG A 53 -2.20 -6.33 -9.27
N LEU A 54 -2.12 -5.00 -9.18
CA LEU A 54 -2.05 -4.10 -10.34
C LEU A 54 -0.73 -4.29 -11.12
N LEU A 55 0.40 -4.46 -10.44
CA LEU A 55 1.69 -4.79 -11.07
C LEU A 55 1.63 -6.14 -11.81
N ARG A 56 0.98 -7.16 -11.22
CA ARG A 56 0.80 -8.48 -11.85
C ARG A 56 -0.08 -8.41 -13.10
N ILE A 57 -1.15 -7.62 -13.07
CA ILE A 57 -2.01 -7.35 -14.24
C ILE A 57 -1.23 -6.64 -15.34
N ASN A 58 -0.46 -5.59 -14.99
CA ASN A 58 0.34 -4.84 -15.96
C ASN A 58 1.43 -5.71 -16.61
N ARG A 59 2.02 -6.67 -15.87
CA ARG A 59 2.96 -7.68 -16.42
C ARG A 59 2.27 -8.70 -17.34
N LYS A 60 1.03 -9.12 -17.04
CA LYS A 60 0.26 -10.02 -17.92
C LYS A 60 -0.13 -9.36 -19.24
N ILE A 61 -0.49 -8.06 -19.21
CA ILE A 61 -0.86 -7.31 -20.42
C ILE A 61 0.35 -7.10 -21.34
N LYS A 62 1.57 -6.96 -20.81
CA LYS A 62 2.79 -6.79 -21.61
C LYS A 62 3.33 -8.10 -22.23
N LYS A 63 2.75 -9.25 -21.88
CA LYS A 63 3.14 -10.59 -22.39
C LYS A 63 2.18 -11.14 -23.46
N LYS A 64 1.15 -10.38 -23.82
CA LYS A 64 0.25 -10.68 -24.95
C LYS A 64 0.47 -9.60 -26.02
#